data_AF-A0A7H8N9U2-F1
#
_entry.id   AF-A0A7H8N9U2-F1
#
_cell.length_a   1.000
_cell.length_b   1.000
_cell.length_c   1.000
_cell.angle_alpha   90.00
_cell.angle_beta   90.00
_cell.angle_gamma   90.00
#
_symmetry.space_group_name_H-M   'P 1'
#
loop_
_entity.id
_entity.type
_entity.pdbx_description
1 polymer ?
#
loop_
_entity_poly.entity_id
_entity_poly.type
_entity_poly.pdbx_seq_one_letter_code
_entity_poly.pdbx_strand_id
1 'polypeptide(L)'
;MEIPGEQRHDSDPEPGYLDGSGPAPAPDLGAAPGAGAGRCADCGWPLAEPVRVVSRHRTTEGVVVYARCVCGRLRVWVEPRGGAARRLVIGGTDAPLPCGGE
;
A
#
# COMPACT_ATOMS: atom_id res chain seq x y z
N MET A 1 -61.73 -16.76 -21.37
CA MET A 1 -61.88 -16.16 -20.02
C MET A 1 -60.78 -15.11 -19.91
N GLU A 2 -61.17 -13.85 -19.98
CA GLU A 2 -60.32 -12.67 -20.18
C GLU A 2 -60.23 -11.84 -18.88
N ILE A 3 -59.01 -11.36 -18.54
CA ILE A 3 -58.58 -10.01 -18.02
C ILE A 3 -59.26 -9.46 -16.72
N PRO A 4 -58.62 -8.71 -15.77
CA PRO A 4 -57.38 -7.91 -15.85
C PRO A 4 -56.36 -8.11 -14.71
N GLY A 5 -55.20 -7.48 -14.89
CA GLY A 5 -54.04 -7.61 -14.01
C GLY A 5 -54.08 -6.82 -12.71
N GLU A 6 -53.03 -7.03 -11.93
CA GLU A 6 -52.54 -6.06 -10.97
C GLU A 6 -51.01 -6.17 -11.00
N GLN A 7 -50.42 -5.34 -11.84
CA GLN A 7 -49.01 -5.01 -11.75
C GLN A 7 -48.81 -4.35 -10.39
N ARG A 8 -48.42 -5.11 -9.37
CA ARG A 8 -47.73 -4.55 -8.22
C ARG A 8 -46.27 -4.40 -8.60
N HIS A 9 -46.02 -3.35 -9.39
CA HIS A 9 -44.79 -2.59 -9.27
C HIS A 9 -44.75 -2.14 -7.80
N ASP A 10 -44.23 -2.99 -6.93
CA ASP A 10 -43.68 -2.53 -5.65
C ASP A 10 -42.38 -1.83 -6.04
N SER A 11 -42.57 -0.59 -6.48
CA SER A 11 -41.54 0.42 -6.57
C SER A 11 -41.05 0.68 -5.15
N ASP A 12 -40.23 -0.23 -4.62
CA ASP A 12 -39.35 0.16 -3.53
C ASP A 12 -38.22 0.97 -4.17
N PRO A 13 -38.13 2.27 -3.87
CA PRO A 13 -37.19 3.17 -4.50
C PRO A 13 -35.76 2.70 -4.25
N GLU A 14 -34.96 2.68 -5.32
CA GLU A 14 -33.49 2.54 -5.30
C GLU A 14 -32.93 3.16 -4.01
N PRO A 15 -32.15 2.42 -3.19
CA PRO A 15 -31.54 3.01 -2.01
C PRO A 15 -30.73 4.21 -2.47
N GLY A 16 -31.25 5.37 -2.07
CA GLY A 16 -30.74 6.67 -2.48
C GLY A 16 -29.24 6.69 -2.34
N TYR A 17 -28.60 7.07 -3.45
CA TYR A 17 -27.30 7.70 -3.52
C TYR A 17 -26.92 8.26 -2.15
N LEU A 18 -26.07 7.50 -1.44
CA LEU A 18 -25.62 7.88 -0.11
C LEU A 18 -24.97 9.27 -0.27
N ASP A 19 -25.65 10.24 0.34
CA ASP A 19 -25.19 11.59 0.56
C ASP A 19 -23.68 11.55 0.85
N GLY A 20 -22.90 12.31 0.09
CA GLY A 20 -21.43 12.41 0.17
C GLY A 20 -20.87 12.85 1.52
N SER A 21 -21.65 12.71 2.59
CA SER A 21 -21.29 12.75 4.00
C SER A 21 -20.83 11.39 4.53
N GLY A 22 -20.19 10.57 3.69
CA GLY A 22 -19.23 9.60 4.21
C GLY A 22 -18.20 10.37 5.05
N PRO A 23 -17.74 9.84 6.20
CA PRO A 23 -16.68 10.51 6.94
C PRO A 23 -15.57 10.82 5.95
N ALA A 24 -15.01 12.04 6.00
CA ALA A 24 -13.82 12.39 5.24
C ALA A 24 -12.89 11.16 5.26
N PRO A 25 -12.31 10.73 4.13
CA PRO A 25 -11.33 9.66 4.18
C PRO A 25 -10.38 10.07 5.29
N ALA A 26 -10.26 9.22 6.32
CA ALA A 26 -9.28 9.47 7.37
C ALA A 26 -8.01 9.91 6.65
N PRO A 27 -7.39 11.05 7.01
CA PRO A 27 -6.10 11.39 6.42
C PRO A 27 -5.28 10.13 6.56
N ASP A 28 -4.99 9.55 5.40
CA ASP A 28 -3.99 8.55 5.12
C ASP A 28 -3.42 8.03 6.43
N LEU A 29 -4.05 6.99 7.01
CA LEU A 29 -3.55 6.35 8.23
C LEU A 29 -2.06 6.17 8.02
N GLY A 30 -1.31 7.07 8.67
CA GLY A 30 0.03 7.43 8.24
C GLY A 30 0.78 6.14 8.06
N ALA A 31 1.33 5.94 6.85
CA ALA A 31 2.15 4.80 6.52
C ALA A 31 3.01 4.49 7.75
N ALA A 32 2.67 3.42 8.47
CA ALA A 32 3.34 3.12 9.72
C ALA A 32 4.84 3.11 9.40
N PRO A 33 5.70 3.81 10.16
CA PRO A 33 7.13 3.83 9.90
C PRO A 33 7.68 2.46 10.24
N GLY A 34 7.54 1.53 9.31
CA GLY A 34 7.94 0.13 9.45
C GLY A 34 8.24 -0.55 8.11
N ALA A 35 7.83 0.06 6.99
CA ALA A 35 7.93 -0.52 5.65
C ALA A 35 8.56 0.44 4.61
N GLY A 36 9.56 1.22 5.02
CA GLY A 36 10.36 2.04 4.09
C GLY A 36 10.60 3.49 4.49
N ALA A 37 10.59 3.78 5.78
CA ALA A 37 11.00 5.08 6.34
C ALA A 37 12.53 5.29 6.29
N GLY A 38 13.15 4.97 5.16
CA GLY A 38 14.58 5.21 4.94
C GLY A 38 14.82 5.66 3.51
N ARG A 39 16.07 6.02 3.24
CA ARG A 39 16.53 6.46 1.91
C ARG A 39 17.60 5.52 1.38
N CYS A 40 17.81 5.54 0.07
CA CYS A 40 18.96 4.89 -0.53
C CYS A 40 20.25 5.50 0.02
N ALA A 41 21.21 4.67 0.42
CA ALA A 41 22.53 5.13 0.84
C ALA A 41 23.26 5.95 -0.26
N ASP A 42 23.09 5.58 -1.54
CA ASP A 42 23.86 6.21 -2.63
C ASP A 42 23.19 7.43 -3.24
N CYS A 43 21.87 7.42 -3.39
CA CYS A 43 21.15 8.43 -4.16
C CYS A 43 19.99 9.10 -3.41
N GLY A 44 19.76 8.74 -2.14
CA GLY A 44 18.70 9.35 -1.33
C GLY A 44 17.26 8.99 -1.71
N TRP A 45 17.04 8.17 -2.75
CA TRP A 45 15.68 7.81 -3.20
C TRP A 45 14.89 7.09 -2.11
N PRO A 46 13.61 7.45 -1.87
CA PRO A 46 12.77 6.84 -0.85
C PRO A 46 12.74 5.30 -0.94
N LEU A 47 12.79 4.62 0.20
CA LEU A 47 12.67 3.16 0.25
C LEU A 47 11.21 2.69 0.16
N ALA A 48 10.24 3.54 0.50
CA ALA A 48 8.82 3.25 0.40
C ALA A 48 8.36 2.91 -1.04
N GLU A 49 9.06 3.43 -2.05
CA GLU A 49 8.71 3.29 -3.47
C GLU A 49 9.74 2.41 -4.21
N PRO A 50 9.49 1.09 -4.36
CA PRO A 50 10.34 0.23 -5.16
C PRO A 50 10.15 0.55 -6.65
N VAL A 51 11.18 1.12 -7.26
CA VAL A 51 11.18 1.59 -8.66
C VAL A 51 11.00 0.44 -9.64
N ARG A 52 11.65 -0.71 -9.36
CA ARG A 52 11.51 -1.91 -10.18
C ARG A 52 11.76 -3.16 -9.35
N VAL A 53 10.72 -3.96 -9.13
CA VAL A 53 10.87 -5.32 -8.59
C VAL A 53 11.47 -6.21 -9.68
N VAL A 54 12.56 -6.89 -9.36
CA VAL A 54 13.28 -7.76 -10.31
C VAL A 54 13.00 -9.24 -10.06
N SER A 55 12.76 -9.64 -8.81
CA SER A 55 12.31 -11.00 -8.51
C SER A 55 11.53 -11.06 -7.19
N ARG A 56 10.72 -12.11 -7.07
CA ARG A 56 9.99 -12.46 -5.86
C ARG A 56 10.15 -13.96 -5.61
N HIS A 57 10.56 -14.33 -4.40
CA HIS A 57 10.77 -15.71 -4.02
C HIS A 57 9.93 -16.04 -2.79
N ARG A 58 9.05 -17.03 -2.91
CA ARG A 58 8.29 -17.54 -1.76
C ARG A 58 9.21 -18.39 -0.89
N THR A 59 9.12 -18.20 0.42
CA THR A 59 9.81 -18.98 1.45
C THR A 59 8.79 -19.43 2.49
N THR A 60 9.21 -20.27 3.44
CA THR A 60 8.35 -20.68 4.55
C THR A 60 7.93 -19.49 5.43
N GLU A 61 8.84 -18.53 5.60
CA GLU A 61 8.65 -17.33 6.42
C GLU A 61 7.76 -16.27 5.74
N GLY A 62 7.66 -16.27 4.41
CA GLY A 62 6.98 -15.22 3.66
C GLY A 62 7.46 -15.08 2.21
N VAL A 63 7.55 -13.86 1.71
CA VAL A 63 8.07 -13.56 0.37
C VAL A 63 9.30 -12.67 0.47
N VAL A 64 10.39 -13.09 -0.16
CA VAL A 64 11.58 -12.27 -0.34
C VAL A 64 11.45 -11.51 -1.67
N VAL A 65 11.48 -10.19 -1.60
CA VAL A 65 11.35 -9.31 -2.77
C VAL A 65 12.68 -8.62 -3.04
N TYR A 66 13.19 -8.82 -4.25
CA TYR A 66 14.38 -8.15 -4.74
C TYR A 66 13.94 -7.00 -5.63
N ALA A 67 14.40 -5.79 -5.31
CA ALA A 67 14.07 -4.58 -6.05
C ALA A 67 15.32 -3.76 -6.37
N ARG A 68 15.32 -3.07 -7.51
CA ARG A 68 16.37 -2.10 -7.85
C ARG A 68 15.90 -0.69 -7.55
N CYS A 69 16.81 0.09 -6.98
CA CYS A 69 16.69 1.54 -6.90
C CYS A 69 16.86 2.19 -8.29
N VAL A 70 16.48 3.46 -8.44
CA VAL A 70 16.79 4.29 -9.62
C VAL A 70 18.30 4.30 -9.90
N CYS A 71 19.14 4.33 -8.86
CA CYS A 71 20.60 4.28 -9.03
C CYS A 71 21.15 2.89 -9.38
N GLY A 72 20.30 1.87 -9.50
CA GLY A 72 20.69 0.50 -9.81
C GLY A 72 21.06 -0.37 -8.61
N ARG A 73 21.20 0.19 -7.39
CA ARG A 73 21.48 -0.59 -6.18
C ARG A 73 20.36 -1.59 -5.90
N LEU A 74 20.75 -2.82 -5.58
CA LEU A 74 19.84 -3.90 -5.19
C LEU A 74 19.38 -3.72 -3.74
N ARG A 75 18.08 -3.91 -3.52
CA ARG A 75 17.41 -3.87 -2.22
C ARG A 75 16.65 -5.16 -2.02
N VAL A 76 16.60 -5.62 -0.78
CA VAL A 76 15.91 -6.87 -0.43
C VAL A 76 14.93 -6.61 0.70
N TRP A 77 13.69 -7.03 0.49
CA TRP A 77 12.61 -6.96 1.47
C TRP A 77 12.11 -8.35 1.83
N VAL A 78 11.59 -8.49 3.02
CA VAL A 78 10.81 -9.66 3.45
C VAL A 78 9.40 -9.19 3.74
N GLU A 79 8.43 -9.80 3.09
CA GLU A 79 7.01 -9.69 3.38
C GLU A 79 6.63 -10.91 4.22
N PRO A 80 6.48 -10.77 5.56
CA PRO A 80 6.23 -11.93 6.42
C PRO A 80 4.87 -12.55 6.13
N ARG A 81 4.80 -13.87 6.28
CA ARG A 81 3.52 -14.59 6.26
C ARG A 81 2.66 -14.13 7.44
N GLY A 82 1.37 -13.85 7.20
CA GLY A 82 0.45 -13.39 8.25
C GLY A 82 0.13 -11.89 8.22
N GLY A 83 0.55 -11.16 7.19
CA GLY A 83 0.10 -9.78 6.95
C GLY A 83 0.82 -8.71 7.75
N ALA A 84 1.91 -9.06 8.42
CA ALA A 84 2.80 -8.07 9.03
C ALA A 84 3.43 -7.17 7.96
N ALA A 85 3.81 -5.96 8.37
CA ALA A 85 4.45 -5.00 7.48
C ALA A 85 5.74 -5.58 6.87
N ARG A 86 5.98 -5.28 5.58
CA ARG A 86 7.23 -5.66 4.91
C ARG A 86 8.42 -5.02 5.62
N ARG A 87 9.52 -5.77 5.75
CA ARG A 87 10.75 -5.33 6.40
C ARG A 87 11.89 -5.25 5.39
N LEU A 88 12.63 -4.16 5.38
CA LEU A 88 13.86 -4.07 4.60
C LEU A 88 14.97 -4.88 5.27
N VAL A 89 15.67 -5.69 4.49
CA VAL A 89 16.81 -6.49 4.94
C VAL A 89 18.12 -5.95 4.38
N ILE A 90 18.11 -5.43 3.14
CA ILE A 90 19.30 -4.91 2.47
C ILE A 90 18.96 -3.62 1.72
N GLY A 91 19.81 -2.60 1.85
CA GLY A 91 19.86 -1.46 0.91
C GLY A 91 19.17 -0.18 1.38
N GLY A 92 19.12 0.07 2.68
CA GLY A 92 18.66 1.34 3.27
C GLY A 92 19.71 1.95 4.19
N THR A 93 19.57 3.25 4.46
CA THR A 93 20.19 3.91 5.62
C THR A 93 19.10 4.24 6.63
N ASP A 94 19.33 3.90 7.89
CA ASP A 94 18.55 4.35 9.04
C ASP A 94 18.90 5.77 9.47
N ALA A 95 19.85 6.43 8.77
CA ALA A 95 20.28 7.79 9.05
C ALA A 95 19.06 8.69 9.26
N PRO A 96 18.85 9.18 10.50
CA PRO A 96 17.85 10.20 10.77
C PRO A 96 18.10 11.36 9.80
N LEU A 97 17.03 12.00 9.33
CA LEU A 97 17.14 13.30 8.68
C LEU A 97 18.11 14.16 9.52
N PRO A 98 19.14 14.79 8.93
CA PRO A 98 20.00 15.66 9.71
C PRO A 98 19.11 16.70 10.38
N CYS A 99 19.19 16.79 11.71
CA CYS A 99 18.54 17.87 12.45
C CYS A 99 18.94 19.19 11.78
N GLY A 100 17.93 19.97 11.38
CA GLY A 100 18.08 21.12 10.49
C GLY A 100 19.18 22.09 10.90
N GLY A 101 19.89 22.62 9.91
CA GLY A 101 20.71 23.80 10.03
C GLY A 101 20.25 24.81 8.98
N GLU A 102 19.81 25.98 9.44
CA GLU A 102 20.44 27.28 9.13
C GLU A 102 20.35 28.15 10.38
#